data_AF-A0A946UG34-F1
#
_entry.id   AF-A0A946UG34-F1
#
_cell.length_a   1.000
_cell.length_b   1.000
_cell.length_c   1.000
_cell.angle_alpha   90.00
_cell.angle_beta   90.00
_cell.angle_gamma   90.00
#
_symmetry.space_group_name_H-M   'P 1'
#
loop_
_entity.id
_entity.type
_entity.pdbx_description
1 polymer ?
#
loop_
_entity_poly.entity_id
_entity_poly.type
_entity_poly.pdbx_seq_one_letter_code
_entity_poly.pdbx_strand_id
1 'polypeptide(L)'
;MSDELLASTLVPLWLKVAWTAMVLVIVVIYWRHRGPANFLWFSDIAFLMLVVGLWQESSFIVSLAACMVLVAETLWGVSFFGRLLGLPRVIGLADYMFDEQTPMWLRAVSLFHVPLLAMVVWGPWQLGYNAGVYPWAVLIAWIVLPLTRWLTEPERNINHVYKLPVAAAISLTPVQHVLVLMIAVPLLLQLPGHLLLLLMFGN
;
A
#
# COMPACT_ATOMS: atom_id res chain seq x y z
N MET A 1 -30.35 21.36 9.59
CA MET A 1 -30.42 20.15 8.74
C MET A 1 -29.07 19.78 8.12
N SER A 2 -28.24 20.73 7.63
CA SER A 2 -26.87 20.45 7.18
C SER A 2 -25.93 20.06 8.32
N ASP A 3 -26.02 20.74 9.46
CA ASP A 3 -25.08 20.56 10.57
C ASP A 3 -25.33 19.27 11.37
N GLU A 4 -26.58 18.79 11.43
CA GLU A 4 -26.94 17.49 12.02
C GLU A 4 -26.53 16.30 11.14
N LEU A 5 -26.54 16.46 9.81
CA LEU A 5 -26.03 15.43 8.88
C LEU A 5 -24.48 15.38 8.88
N LEU A 6 -23.81 16.52 9.09
CA LEU A 6 -22.36 16.56 9.32
C LEU A 6 -21.97 16.01 10.69
N ALA A 7 -22.89 16.00 11.66
CA ALA A 7 -22.66 15.49 13.02
C ALA A 7 -22.78 13.95 13.13
N SER A 8 -23.30 13.24 12.12
CA SER A 8 -23.53 11.78 12.18
C SER A 8 -22.53 10.92 11.39
N THR A 9 -21.46 11.52 10.85
CA THR A 9 -20.44 10.80 10.07
C THR A 9 -19.26 10.39 10.95
N LEU A 10 -18.85 9.13 10.91
CA LEU A 10 -17.67 8.64 11.64
C LEU A 10 -16.38 9.20 11.05
N VAL A 11 -16.38 9.60 9.77
CA VAL A 11 -15.22 10.18 9.10
C VAL A 11 -15.51 11.66 8.76
N PRO A 12 -14.70 12.62 9.23
CA PRO A 12 -14.89 14.03 8.91
C PRO A 12 -14.82 14.30 7.40
N LEU A 13 -15.73 15.15 6.89
CA LEU A 13 -15.81 15.47 5.46
C LEU A 13 -14.49 16.03 4.90
N TRP A 14 -13.79 16.88 5.66
CA TRP A 14 -12.52 17.46 5.20
C TRP A 14 -11.48 16.39 4.89
N LEU A 15 -11.46 15.28 5.64
CA LEU A 15 -10.52 14.19 5.44
C LEU A 15 -10.86 13.40 4.16
N LYS A 16 -12.15 13.14 3.92
CA LYS A 16 -12.63 12.51 2.68
C LYS A 16 -12.21 13.33 1.45
N VAL A 17 -12.43 14.64 1.51
CA VAL A 17 -12.09 15.57 0.42
C VAL A 17 -10.58 15.67 0.23
N ALA A 18 -9.80 15.86 1.30
CA ALA A 18 -8.35 15.94 1.23
C ALA A 18 -7.72 14.65 0.66
N TRP A 19 -8.18 13.48 1.12
CA TRP A 19 -7.74 12.19 0.60
C TRP A 19 -8.04 12.04 -0.88
N THR A 20 -9.28 12.35 -1.29
CA THR A 20 -9.71 12.26 -2.69
C THR A 20 -8.90 13.21 -3.58
N ALA A 21 -8.66 14.45 -3.14
CA ALA A 21 -7.87 15.42 -3.89
C ALA A 21 -6.41 14.95 -4.06
N MET A 22 -5.80 14.44 -2.99
CA MET A 22 -4.45 13.89 -3.05
C MET A 22 -4.36 12.71 -4.03
N VAL A 23 -5.33 11.78 -3.97
CA VAL A 23 -5.42 10.65 -4.90
C VAL A 23 -5.54 11.13 -6.34
N LEU A 24 -6.43 12.08 -6.64
CA LEU A 24 -6.60 12.59 -8.00
C LEU A 24 -5.31 13.23 -8.55
N VAL A 25 -4.63 14.05 -7.76
CA VAL A 25 -3.36 14.68 -8.17
C VAL A 25 -2.30 13.62 -8.46
N ILE A 26 -2.12 12.66 -7.57
CA ILE A 26 -1.11 11.60 -7.72
C ILE A 26 -1.45 10.71 -8.93
N VAL A 27 -2.71 10.33 -9.10
CA VAL A 27 -3.15 9.51 -10.25
C VAL A 27 -2.82 10.22 -11.56
N VAL A 28 -3.12 11.52 -11.68
CA VAL A 28 -2.81 12.27 -12.89
C VAL A 28 -1.30 12.33 -13.17
N ILE A 29 -0.48 12.54 -12.13
CA ILE A 29 0.98 12.61 -12.26
C ILE A 29 1.55 11.22 -12.62
N TYR A 30 1.21 10.18 -11.87
CA TYR A 30 1.70 8.82 -12.09
C TYR A 30 1.25 8.25 -13.42
N TRP A 31 0.01 8.50 -13.83
CA TRP A 31 -0.45 8.05 -15.15
C TRP A 31 0.43 8.64 -16.26
N ARG A 32 0.74 9.94 -16.20
CA ARG A 32 1.58 10.60 -17.21
C ARG A 32 3.04 10.15 -17.19
N HIS A 33 3.63 9.93 -16.01
CA HIS A 33 5.08 9.71 -15.87
C HIS A 33 5.47 8.24 -15.72
N ARG A 34 4.57 7.42 -15.17
CA ARG A 34 4.80 6.00 -14.88
C ARG A 34 3.86 5.10 -15.67
N GLY A 35 2.79 5.62 -16.27
CA GLY A 35 1.79 4.85 -17.01
C GLY A 35 0.80 4.10 -16.10
N PRO A 36 -0.31 3.60 -16.66
CA PRO A 36 -1.42 3.04 -15.88
C PRO A 36 -1.04 1.79 -15.10
N ALA A 37 -0.09 0.99 -15.58
CA ALA A 37 0.33 -0.23 -14.89
C ALA A 37 1.04 0.05 -13.55
N ASN A 38 1.45 1.31 -13.27
CA ASN A 38 1.98 1.69 -11.97
C ASN A 38 0.99 1.39 -10.84
N PHE A 39 -0.30 1.60 -11.07
CA PHE A 39 -1.34 1.41 -10.06
C PHE A 39 -1.59 -0.06 -9.66
N LEU A 40 -0.77 -0.99 -10.16
CA LEU A 40 -0.75 -2.38 -9.71
C LEU A 40 0.05 -2.57 -8.42
N TRP A 41 0.84 -1.59 -7.97
CA TRP A 41 1.42 -1.65 -6.62
C TRP A 41 0.33 -1.82 -5.57
N PHE A 42 0.55 -2.69 -4.59
CA PHE A 42 -0.44 -2.87 -3.51
C PHE A 42 -0.71 -1.56 -2.75
N SER A 43 0.30 -0.70 -2.60
CA SER A 43 0.18 0.64 -2.02
C SER A 43 -0.77 1.52 -2.82
N ASP A 44 -0.63 1.57 -4.15
CA ASP A 44 -1.53 2.33 -5.04
C ASP A 44 -2.97 1.78 -5.00
N ILE A 45 -3.13 0.45 -4.97
CA ILE A 45 -4.44 -0.20 -4.83
C ILE A 45 -5.10 0.20 -3.50
N ALA A 46 -4.37 0.06 -2.38
CA ALA A 46 -4.88 0.46 -1.06
C ALA A 46 -5.20 1.97 -1.01
N PHE A 47 -4.34 2.80 -1.60
CA PHE A 47 -4.51 4.25 -1.68
C PHE A 47 -5.81 4.65 -2.40
N LEU A 48 -6.12 3.99 -3.53
CA LEU A 48 -7.36 4.15 -4.27
C LEU A 48 -8.58 3.58 -3.51
N MET A 49 -8.45 2.39 -2.93
CA MET A 49 -9.51 1.76 -2.13
C MET A 49 -9.97 2.64 -0.97
N LEU A 50 -9.04 3.33 -0.32
CA LEU A 50 -9.34 4.23 0.80
C LEU A 50 -10.23 5.41 0.39
N VAL A 51 -10.26 5.84 -0.87
CA VAL A 51 -11.28 6.81 -1.33
C VAL A 51 -12.68 6.24 -1.07
N VAL A 52 -12.93 5.03 -1.57
CA VAL A 52 -14.23 4.37 -1.44
C VAL A 52 -14.52 4.04 0.03
N GLY A 53 -13.52 3.52 0.75
CA GLY A 53 -13.65 3.15 2.16
C GLY A 53 -14.01 4.34 3.06
N LEU A 54 -13.40 5.50 2.84
CA LEU A 54 -13.67 6.71 3.61
C LEU A 54 -15.03 7.33 3.27
N TRP A 55 -15.40 7.38 1.99
CA TRP A 55 -16.71 7.92 1.60
C TRP A 55 -17.88 7.06 2.07
N GLN A 56 -17.74 5.73 2.01
CA GLN A 56 -18.75 4.78 2.47
C GLN A 56 -18.67 4.48 3.97
N GLU A 57 -17.65 4.99 4.67
CA GLU A 57 -17.37 4.67 6.08
C GLU A 57 -17.32 3.14 6.31
N SER A 58 -16.76 2.42 5.34
CA SER A 58 -16.77 0.96 5.31
C SER A 58 -15.60 0.39 6.10
N SER A 59 -15.90 -0.18 7.27
CA SER A 59 -14.93 -0.93 8.10
C SER A 59 -14.24 -2.03 7.30
N PHE A 60 -14.96 -2.71 6.41
CA PHE A 60 -14.42 -3.75 5.55
C PHE A 60 -13.35 -3.21 4.58
N ILE A 61 -13.63 -2.13 3.84
CA ILE A 61 -12.69 -1.62 2.83
C ILE A 61 -11.43 -1.06 3.49
N VAL A 62 -11.57 -0.29 4.59
CA VAL A 62 -10.40 0.26 5.30
C VAL A 62 -9.57 -0.85 5.94
N SER A 63 -10.22 -1.89 6.48
CA SER A 63 -9.53 -3.06 7.05
C SER A 63 -8.82 -3.88 5.98
N LEU A 64 -9.43 -4.03 4.80
CA LEU A 64 -8.84 -4.76 3.68
C LEU A 64 -7.61 -4.03 3.13
N ALA A 65 -7.72 -2.71 2.90
CA ALA A 65 -6.59 -1.88 2.51
C ALA A 65 -5.45 -1.98 3.54
N ALA A 66 -5.77 -1.87 4.84
CA ALA A 66 -4.79 -1.99 5.90
C ALA A 66 -4.12 -3.35 5.97
N CYS A 67 -4.91 -4.43 5.91
CA CYS A 67 -4.41 -5.81 5.90
C CYS A 67 -3.45 -6.06 4.73
N MET A 68 -3.71 -5.45 3.57
CA MET A 68 -2.86 -5.62 2.39
C MET A 68 -1.48 -4.98 2.55
N VAL A 69 -1.39 -3.81 3.18
CA VAL A 69 -0.19 -2.96 3.05
C VAL A 69 0.48 -2.54 4.34
N LEU A 70 -0.13 -2.72 5.53
CA LEU A 70 0.41 -2.21 6.80
C LEU A 70 1.89 -2.53 7.01
N VAL A 71 2.28 -3.81 6.84
CA VAL A 71 3.67 -4.24 7.01
C VAL A 71 4.57 -3.63 5.95
N ALA A 72 4.17 -3.67 4.68
CA ALA A 72 4.97 -3.13 3.59
C ALA A 72 5.18 -1.61 3.72
N GLU A 73 4.15 -0.85 4.07
CA GLU A 73 4.20 0.58 4.33
C GLU A 73 5.07 0.92 5.54
N THR A 74 5.01 0.10 6.60
CA THR A 74 5.87 0.26 7.78
C THR A 74 7.35 0.05 7.40
N LEU A 75 7.65 -1.01 6.64
CA LEU A 75 9.02 -1.29 6.18
C LEU A 75 9.53 -0.21 5.21
N TRP A 76 8.66 0.31 4.35
CA TRP A 76 8.98 1.45 3.50
C TRP A 76 9.29 2.70 4.34
N GLY A 77 8.47 3.00 5.35
CA GLY A 77 8.69 4.13 6.26
C GLY A 77 10.00 4.02 7.03
N VAL A 78 10.32 2.84 7.59
CA VAL A 78 11.59 2.56 8.24
C VAL A 78 12.77 2.75 7.28
N SER A 79 12.66 2.26 6.04
CA SER A 79 13.68 2.45 5.00
C SER A 79 13.89 3.93 4.67
N PHE A 80 12.80 4.69 4.49
CA PHE A 80 12.84 6.12 4.14
C PHE A 80 13.43 6.97 5.27
N PHE A 81 12.85 6.89 6.48
CA PHE A 81 13.28 7.70 7.61
C PHE A 81 14.66 7.28 8.13
N GLY A 82 14.98 5.99 8.09
CA GLY A 82 16.32 5.52 8.44
C GLY A 82 17.40 6.14 7.55
N ARG A 83 17.16 6.18 6.24
CA ARG A 83 18.08 6.81 5.29
C ARG A 83 18.11 8.34 5.42
N LEU A 84 16.97 8.97 5.73
CA LEU A 84 16.90 10.41 6.01
C LEU A 84 17.71 10.81 7.26
N LEU A 85 17.73 9.95 8.29
CA LEU A 85 18.47 10.16 9.53
C LEU A 85 19.94 9.68 9.47
N GLY A 86 20.41 9.19 8.32
CA GLY A 86 21.77 8.68 8.16
C GLY A 86 22.05 7.38 8.92
N LEU A 87 21.02 6.61 9.27
CA LEU A 87 21.18 5.31 9.92
C LEU A 87 21.73 4.25 8.94
N PRO A 88 22.35 3.18 9.45
CA PRO A 88 22.78 2.06 8.61
C PRO A 88 21.64 1.53 7.74
N ARG A 89 21.92 1.26 6.46
CA ARG A 89 20.93 0.75 5.51
C ARG A 89 20.56 -0.69 5.84
N VAL A 90 19.39 -0.88 6.45
CA VAL A 90 18.85 -2.22 6.79
C VAL A 90 17.97 -2.77 5.67
N ILE A 91 17.16 -1.92 5.03
CA ILE A 91 16.19 -2.29 3.98
C ILE A 91 16.23 -1.25 2.86
N GLY A 92 16.16 -1.69 1.59
CA GLY A 92 16.26 -0.84 0.41
C GLY A 92 14.95 -0.45 -0.29
N LEU A 93 13.79 -0.60 0.35
CA LEU A 93 12.47 -0.36 -0.26
C LEU A 93 12.24 1.09 -0.69
N ALA A 94 12.80 2.06 0.05
CA ALA A 94 12.66 3.47 -0.26
C ALA A 94 13.89 4.06 -0.97
N ASP A 95 14.81 3.22 -1.49
CA ASP A 95 16.08 3.73 -2.01
C ASP A 95 15.95 4.67 -3.20
N TYR A 96 14.91 4.46 -4.01
CA TYR A 96 14.57 5.31 -5.15
C TYR A 96 14.22 6.74 -4.73
N MET A 97 13.82 6.97 -3.47
CA MET A 97 13.57 8.31 -2.92
C MET A 97 14.83 9.16 -2.83
N PHE A 98 16.00 8.55 -2.94
CA PHE A 98 17.30 9.21 -2.84
C PHE A 98 18.12 9.04 -4.12
N ASP A 99 17.51 8.57 -5.21
CA ASP A 99 18.14 8.51 -6.53
C ASP A 99 18.22 9.93 -7.14
N GLU A 100 19.43 10.38 -7.41
CA GLU A 100 19.71 11.70 -8.00
C GLU A 100 19.27 11.81 -9.46
N GLN A 101 19.08 10.69 -10.16
CA GLN A 101 18.59 10.68 -11.54
C GLN A 101 17.10 11.03 -11.64
N THR A 102 16.35 10.87 -10.54
CA THR A 102 14.93 11.20 -10.50
C THR A 102 14.72 12.60 -9.89
N PRO A 103 14.03 13.53 -10.59
CA PRO A 103 13.77 14.88 -10.07
C PRO A 103 13.12 14.83 -8.67
N MET A 104 13.56 15.73 -7.78
CA MET A 104 13.12 15.75 -6.38
C MET A 104 11.59 15.84 -6.25
N TRP A 105 10.95 16.70 -7.06
CA TRP A 105 9.50 16.85 -7.02
C TRP A 105 8.76 15.56 -7.39
N LEU A 106 9.29 14.75 -8.33
CA LEU A 106 8.68 13.49 -8.73
C LEU A 106 8.84 12.41 -7.65
N ARG A 107 9.96 12.43 -6.91
CA ARG A 107 10.15 11.58 -5.72
C ARG A 107 9.21 12.01 -4.59
N ALA A 108 9.00 13.32 -4.41
CA ALA A 108 8.10 13.85 -3.38
C ALA A 108 6.65 13.37 -3.56
N VAL A 109 6.21 13.08 -4.79
CA VAL A 109 4.89 12.49 -5.06
C VAL A 109 4.74 11.13 -4.37
N SER A 110 5.82 10.35 -4.28
CA SER A 110 5.85 9.06 -3.59
C SER A 110 5.79 9.18 -2.06
N LEU A 111 5.86 10.39 -1.49
CA LEU A 111 5.66 10.58 -0.05
C LEU A 111 4.23 10.27 0.40
N PHE A 112 3.29 9.98 -0.51
CA PHE A 112 1.94 9.51 -0.16
C PHE A 112 1.95 8.24 0.71
N HIS A 113 3.04 7.47 0.70
CA HIS A 113 3.26 6.35 1.63
C HIS A 113 3.14 6.78 3.11
N VAL A 114 3.53 8.01 3.45
CA VAL A 114 3.42 8.54 4.83
C VAL A 114 1.95 8.71 5.26
N PRO A 115 1.10 9.50 4.56
CA PRO A 115 -0.32 9.56 4.89
C PRO A 115 -1.04 8.23 4.66
N LEU A 116 -0.59 7.38 3.73
CA LEU A 116 -1.11 6.01 3.57
C LEU A 116 -0.90 5.19 4.84
N LEU A 117 0.31 5.12 5.38
CA LEU A 117 0.58 4.41 6.63
C LEU A 117 -0.29 4.94 7.77
N ALA A 118 -0.43 6.26 7.90
CA ALA A 118 -1.30 6.84 8.91
C ALA A 118 -2.77 6.44 8.72
N MET A 119 -3.26 6.46 7.49
CA MET A 119 -4.65 6.15 7.16
C MET A 119 -4.99 4.67 7.35
N VAL A 120 -4.07 3.75 7.04
CA VAL A 120 -4.30 2.31 7.23
C VAL A 120 -4.26 1.89 8.70
N VAL A 121 -3.75 2.73 9.59
CA VAL A 121 -3.86 2.54 11.05
C VAL A 121 -5.12 3.24 11.58
N TRP A 122 -5.31 4.51 11.21
CA TRP A 122 -6.42 5.32 11.68
C TRP A 122 -7.79 4.82 11.20
N GLY A 123 -7.91 4.36 9.96
CA GLY A 123 -9.17 3.88 9.39
C GLY A 123 -9.79 2.72 10.17
N PRO A 124 -9.07 1.61 10.38
CA PRO A 124 -9.52 0.52 11.24
C PRO A 124 -9.77 0.93 12.70
N TRP A 125 -8.99 1.85 13.25
CA TRP A 125 -9.24 2.40 14.58
C TRP A 125 -10.58 3.14 14.67
N GLN A 126 -10.89 3.98 13.67
CA GLN A 126 -12.08 4.82 13.64
C GLN A 126 -13.36 4.06 13.28
N LEU A 127 -13.27 3.12 12.32
CA LEU A 127 -14.42 2.40 11.76
C LEU A 127 -14.55 0.96 12.27
N GLY A 128 -13.59 0.51 13.10
CA GLY A 128 -13.47 -0.87 13.56
C GLY A 128 -12.72 -1.75 12.57
N TYR A 129 -11.93 -2.70 13.10
CA TYR A 129 -11.24 -3.68 12.28
C TYR A 129 -12.14 -4.89 11.98
N ASN A 130 -12.31 -5.21 10.69
CA ASN A 130 -13.04 -6.38 10.25
C ASN A 130 -12.06 -7.54 10.01
N ALA A 131 -12.08 -8.55 10.87
CA ALA A 131 -11.19 -9.72 10.76
C ALA A 131 -11.46 -10.59 9.51
N GLY A 132 -12.66 -10.51 8.92
CA GLY A 132 -13.06 -11.28 7.74
C GLY A 132 -12.35 -10.85 6.44
N VAL A 133 -11.52 -9.82 6.46
CA VAL A 133 -10.83 -9.30 5.27
C VAL A 133 -9.62 -10.14 4.84
N TYR A 134 -9.03 -10.95 5.73
CA TYR A 134 -7.77 -11.63 5.42
C TYR A 134 -7.87 -12.55 4.19
N PRO A 135 -8.88 -13.42 4.03
CA PRO A 135 -9.05 -14.22 2.80
C PRO A 135 -9.15 -13.37 1.52
N TRP A 136 -9.74 -12.17 1.61
CA TRP A 136 -9.84 -11.25 0.48
C TRP A 136 -8.50 -10.59 0.16
N ALA A 137 -7.69 -10.25 1.16
CA ALA A 137 -6.33 -9.75 0.95
C ALA A 137 -5.47 -10.79 0.23
N VAL A 138 -5.60 -12.08 0.61
CA VAL A 138 -4.93 -13.21 -0.05
C VAL A 138 -5.41 -13.34 -1.50
N LEU A 139 -6.72 -13.34 -1.73
CA LEU A 139 -7.30 -13.43 -3.07
C LEU A 139 -6.82 -12.29 -3.98
N ILE A 140 -6.81 -11.06 -3.47
CA ILE A 140 -6.30 -9.89 -4.20
C ILE A 140 -4.82 -10.10 -4.53
N ALA A 141 -3.99 -10.57 -3.60
CA ALA A 141 -2.58 -10.84 -3.89
C ALA A 141 -2.41 -11.90 -4.98
N TRP A 142 -3.22 -12.97 -4.94
CA TRP A 142 -3.20 -14.04 -5.93
C TRP A 142 -3.64 -13.61 -7.32
N ILE A 143 -4.44 -12.54 -7.43
CA ILE A 143 -4.84 -11.95 -8.71
C ILE A 143 -3.80 -10.92 -9.17
N VAL A 144 -3.42 -9.99 -8.29
CA VAL A 144 -2.56 -8.85 -8.61
C VAL A 144 -1.15 -9.30 -8.98
N LEU A 145 -0.56 -10.30 -8.31
CA LEU A 145 0.80 -10.71 -8.60
C LEU A 145 0.97 -11.31 -10.01
N PRO A 146 0.17 -12.31 -10.45
CA PRO A 146 0.21 -12.79 -11.83
C PRO A 146 -0.15 -11.71 -12.85
N LEU A 147 -1.17 -10.88 -12.56
CA LEU A 147 -1.59 -9.81 -13.45
C LEU A 147 -0.49 -8.77 -13.66
N THR A 148 0.18 -8.38 -12.58
CA THR A 148 1.34 -7.48 -12.63
C THR A 148 2.45 -8.08 -13.49
N ARG A 149 2.77 -9.36 -13.30
CA ARG A 149 3.77 -10.03 -14.12
C ARG A 149 3.40 -10.04 -15.60
N TRP A 150 2.13 -10.25 -15.92
CA TRP A 150 1.66 -10.34 -17.30
C TRP A 150 1.59 -8.97 -18.01
N LEU A 151 1.29 -7.89 -17.28
CA LEU A 151 1.04 -6.56 -17.85
C LEU A 151 2.24 -5.60 -17.79
N THR A 152 3.36 -5.99 -17.18
CA THR A 152 4.50 -5.08 -16.92
C THR A 152 5.82 -5.67 -17.38
N GLU A 153 6.86 -4.84 -17.41
CA GLU A 153 8.22 -5.21 -17.82
C GLU A 153 9.19 -5.22 -16.62
N PRO A 154 10.32 -5.97 -16.69
CA PRO A 154 11.25 -6.16 -15.57
C PRO A 154 11.81 -4.89 -14.93
N GLU A 155 11.93 -3.81 -15.70
CA GLU A 155 12.55 -2.54 -15.31
C GLU A 155 11.81 -1.89 -14.15
N ARG A 156 10.48 -2.06 -14.10
CA ARG A 156 9.63 -1.48 -13.05
C ARG A 156 9.56 -2.33 -11.80
N ASN A 157 9.71 -3.65 -11.96
CA ASN A 157 9.67 -4.65 -10.90
C ASN A 157 8.53 -4.42 -9.86
N ILE A 158 7.33 -4.08 -10.33
CA ILE A 158 6.17 -3.79 -9.49
C ILE A 158 5.85 -5.02 -8.63
N ASN A 159 5.61 -4.79 -7.32
CA ASN A 159 5.41 -5.86 -6.33
C ASN A 159 6.50 -6.95 -6.36
N HIS A 160 7.71 -6.63 -6.82
CA HIS A 160 8.84 -7.55 -6.92
C HIS A 160 8.61 -8.76 -7.82
N VAL A 161 7.67 -8.73 -8.77
CA VAL A 161 7.32 -9.89 -9.62
C VAL A 161 8.40 -10.30 -10.62
N TYR A 162 9.51 -9.55 -10.72
CA TYR A 162 10.67 -9.85 -11.54
C TYR A 162 11.93 -10.16 -10.74
N LYS A 163 12.14 -9.48 -9.61
CA LYS A 163 13.33 -9.61 -8.76
C LYS A 163 12.94 -9.43 -7.30
N LEU A 164 13.33 -10.37 -6.45
CA LEU A 164 13.10 -10.28 -5.01
C LEU A 164 13.88 -9.09 -4.40
N PRO A 165 13.39 -8.49 -3.32
CA PRO A 165 14.08 -7.40 -2.62
C PRO A 165 15.34 -7.87 -1.87
N VAL A 166 15.52 -9.19 -1.73
CA VAL A 166 16.70 -9.81 -1.12
C VAL A 166 17.55 -10.43 -2.23
N ALA A 167 18.88 -10.25 -2.15
CA ALA A 167 19.83 -10.96 -2.99
C ALA A 167 19.84 -12.44 -2.62
N ALA A 168 18.87 -13.19 -3.12
CA ALA A 168 18.82 -14.63 -2.99
C ALA A 168 19.58 -15.26 -4.17
N ALA A 169 20.54 -16.13 -3.90
CA ALA A 169 21.22 -16.95 -4.91
C ALA A 169 20.32 -18.07 -5.48
N ILE A 170 19.00 -17.86 -5.46
CA ILE A 170 18.00 -18.86 -5.84
C ILE A 170 17.58 -18.55 -7.28
N SER A 171 17.88 -19.49 -8.18
CA SER A 171 17.45 -19.42 -9.58
C SER A 171 16.03 -19.97 -9.71
N LEU A 172 15.02 -19.09 -9.71
CA LEU A 172 13.62 -19.43 -9.93
C LEU A 172 13.23 -19.20 -11.41
N THR A 173 12.41 -20.08 -11.98
CA THR A 173 11.71 -19.74 -13.23
C THR A 173 10.72 -18.60 -12.99
N PRO A 174 10.28 -17.86 -14.03
CA PRO A 174 9.31 -16.77 -13.85
C PRO A 174 8.01 -17.20 -13.15
N VAL A 175 7.53 -18.42 -13.42
CA VAL A 175 6.33 -18.98 -12.77
C VAL A 175 6.61 -19.29 -11.30
N GLN A 176 7.73 -19.96 -11.01
CA GLN A 176 8.12 -20.26 -9.62
C GLN A 176 8.29 -18.98 -8.80
N HIS A 177 8.87 -17.93 -9.39
CA HIS A 177 9.03 -16.63 -8.73
C HIS A 177 7.69 -16.02 -8.31
N VAL A 178 6.71 -16.00 -9.21
CA VAL A 178 5.36 -15.49 -8.87
C VAL A 178 4.66 -16.38 -7.85
N LEU A 179 4.77 -17.71 -7.96
CA LEU A 179 4.19 -18.64 -6.97
C LEU A 179 4.79 -18.44 -5.58
N VAL A 180 6.11 -18.20 -5.49
CA VAL A 180 6.77 -17.85 -4.22
C VAL A 180 6.17 -16.57 -3.65
N LEU A 181 5.96 -15.53 -4.45
CA LEU A 181 5.33 -14.29 -3.99
C LEU A 181 3.86 -14.50 -3.57
N MET A 182 3.10 -15.31 -4.30
CA MET A 182 1.71 -15.64 -3.97
C MET A 182 1.59 -16.35 -2.62
N ILE A 183 2.65 -17.00 -2.14
CA ILE A 183 2.71 -17.60 -0.80
C ILE A 183 3.30 -16.61 0.22
N ALA A 184 4.43 -15.98 -0.13
CA ALA A 184 5.18 -15.13 0.78
C ALA A 184 4.45 -13.83 1.14
N VAL A 185 3.75 -13.19 0.18
CA VAL A 185 3.01 -11.95 0.46
C VAL A 185 1.90 -12.19 1.49
N PRO A 186 0.99 -13.18 1.32
CA PRO A 186 0.06 -13.58 2.37
C PRO A 186 0.71 -13.88 3.70
N LEU A 187 1.72 -14.74 3.74
CA LEU A 187 2.25 -15.26 5.00
C LEU A 187 3.18 -14.30 5.75
N LEU A 188 3.96 -13.50 5.04
CA LEU A 188 5.01 -12.66 5.62
C LEU A 188 4.63 -11.18 5.72
N LEU A 189 3.65 -10.72 4.94
CA LEU A 189 3.21 -9.32 4.96
C LEU A 189 1.77 -9.19 5.44
N GLN A 190 0.83 -9.88 4.78
CA GLN A 190 -0.60 -9.70 5.07
C GLN A 190 -1.02 -10.34 6.39
N LEU A 191 -0.54 -11.55 6.69
CA LEU A 191 -0.87 -12.26 7.93
C LEU A 191 -0.33 -11.53 9.17
N PRO A 192 0.95 -11.12 9.23
CA PRO A 192 1.42 -10.34 10.38
C PRO A 192 0.69 -9.01 10.52
N GLY A 193 0.38 -8.34 9.40
CA GLY A 193 -0.43 -7.12 9.40
C GLY A 193 -1.84 -7.36 9.95
N HIS A 194 -2.50 -8.43 9.49
CA HIS A 194 -3.81 -8.86 9.96
C HIS A 194 -3.81 -9.14 11.48
N LEU A 195 -2.84 -9.93 11.95
CA LEU A 195 -2.72 -10.28 13.37
C LEU A 195 -2.44 -9.04 14.23
N LEU A 196 -1.60 -8.12 13.75
CA LEU A 196 -1.32 -6.86 14.46
C LEU A 196 -2.56 -5.97 14.54
N LEU A 197 -3.32 -5.83 13.44
CA LEU A 197 -4.57 -5.07 13.43
C LEU A 197 -5.63 -5.72 14.33
N LEU A 198 -5.71 -7.05 14.34
CA LEU A 198 -6.59 -7.79 15.24
C LEU A 198 -6.18 -7.61 16.71
N LEU A 199 -4.88 -7.60 17.01
CA LEU A 199 -4.40 -7.33 18.36
C LEU A 199 -4.71 -5.89 18.82
N MET A 200 -4.59 -4.91 17.92
CA MET A 200 -4.78 -3.50 18.25
C MET A 200 -6.25 -3.09 18.31
N PHE A 201 -7.09 -3.65 17.45
CA PHE A 201 -8.46 -3.17 17.18
C PHE A 201 -9.50 -4.28 17.10
N GLY A 202 -9.13 -5.53 17.36
CA GLY A 202 -10.08 -6.63 17.50
C GLY A 202 -10.92 -6.46 18.76
N ASN A 203 -12.23 -6.66 18.61
CA ASN A 203 -13.17 -6.73 19.72
C ASN A 203 -13.23 -8.14 20.30
#